data_AF-R7QR09-F1
#
_entry.id   AF-R7QR09-F1
#
_cell.length_a   1.000
_cell.length_b   1.000
_cell.length_c   1.000
_cell.angle_alpha   90.00
_cell.angle_beta   90.00
_cell.angle_gamma   90.00
#
_symmetry.space_group_name_H-M   'P 1'
#
loop_
_entity.id
_entity.type
_entity.pdbx_description
1 polymer ?
#
loop_
_entity_poly.entity_id
_entity_poly.type
_entity_poly.pdbx_seq_one_letter_code
_entity_poly.pdbx_strand_id
1 'polypeptide(L)'
;MLRIPSFLPTALLLLLFPCAHADLPSALLFPRPAARHHVYTKGQRKSIALSGGLFHTSGFFFNASVGGQPLRLNLDLSYSSLIIPRKGCVGCRVGDNLYDPALSPSATRVACDDARCAAHTDVCHNNMCFACSRSGSCCVEGAPDCAFNMLYGDGSSGNGTMYQDSLHVAGLDATISFGAMHQESHNFELPYADGVLGLAFQKAACHPTCIPPVMDALVNQTGIDNVFTLCVSRFGGTLVLGAADEGLARAAYHYLDLSPDADDTRFIVPAQSEWKVNDRSLSVPSITAAMLSTGSASIGVSKETLIALISHVREHFCHIDGICSMTSWFRPQSCSYIPDESLRQMPNITMGLSREVSITLQPEDYLIQYRVIKGKMHRCVAFIATEGLAQKGVGLLLGATVMRRYAVVFDRGQKRVGFAPANDEVCGPKTGSDSGLPAYKTGGNESILTADSPGVQGAVPVRNDTEVGKHLLQAERCRAEETCSGCASQSDCSFGYQTGLCVPLDEAGSIPYPYCKGSFCACIAVGPSGWYVGVAIGTLLATAIVSAIVFVFRKRQQNNRYQMVQSYEEQDLETF
;
A
#
# COMPACT_ATOMS: atom_id res chain seq x y z
N MET A 1 -38.45 38.80 -16.54
CA MET A 1 -39.69 39.16 -17.26
C MET A 1 -40.20 37.86 -17.91
N LEU A 2 -41.19 37.14 -17.35
CA LEU A 2 -42.66 37.29 -17.53
C LEU A 2 -43.06 37.19 -19.02
N ARG A 3 -43.97 36.33 -19.52
CA ARG A 3 -45.21 35.73 -18.97
C ARG A 3 -45.68 34.47 -19.74
N ILE A 4 -46.47 33.66 -19.01
CA ILE A 4 -47.38 32.55 -19.38
C ILE A 4 -48.70 33.10 -20.01
N PRO A 5 -49.62 32.31 -20.60
CA PRO A 5 -50.66 31.50 -19.88
C PRO A 5 -50.96 30.12 -20.56
N SER A 6 -51.10 28.96 -19.88
CA SER A 6 -52.20 28.39 -19.05
C SER A 6 -53.58 28.26 -19.72
N PHE A 7 -54.14 27.05 -19.82
CA PHE A 7 -55.35 26.55 -19.09
C PHE A 7 -55.89 25.21 -19.65
N LEU A 8 -56.07 24.23 -18.75
CA LEU A 8 -57.05 23.11 -18.80
C LEU A 8 -58.40 23.62 -18.19
N PRO A 9 -59.59 22.97 -18.28
CA PRO A 9 -59.84 21.67 -17.59
C PRO A 9 -61.04 20.77 -18.04
N THR A 10 -61.16 19.59 -17.37
CA THR A 10 -62.39 18.77 -17.05
C THR A 10 -63.20 18.09 -18.16
N ALA A 11 -63.94 16.98 -18.02
CA ALA A 11 -63.98 15.78 -17.15
C ALA A 11 -65.15 14.88 -17.64
N LEU A 12 -64.96 13.55 -17.61
CA LEU A 12 -65.92 12.49 -17.19
C LEU A 12 -67.16 12.05 -18.03
N LEU A 13 -67.40 10.72 -17.93
CA LEU A 13 -68.59 9.87 -18.16
C LEU A 13 -68.81 9.25 -19.57
N LEU A 14 -69.31 8.01 -19.75
CA LEU A 14 -69.42 6.72 -19.04
C LEU A 14 -70.41 5.84 -19.88
N LEU A 15 -70.28 4.51 -19.79
CA LEU A 15 -71.26 3.42 -20.09
C LEU A 15 -71.27 2.82 -21.52
N LEU A 16 -70.80 1.57 -21.71
CA LEU A 16 -71.45 0.22 -21.56
C LEU A 16 -72.18 -0.22 -22.85
N PHE A 17 -71.93 -1.40 -23.44
CA PHE A 17 -72.41 -2.77 -23.12
C PHE A 17 -71.82 -3.75 -24.21
N PRO A 18 -71.96 -5.11 -24.19
CA PRO A 18 -71.82 -6.09 -23.09
C PRO A 18 -71.23 -7.50 -23.45
N CYS A 19 -71.00 -8.29 -22.39
CA CYS A 19 -71.07 -9.77 -22.25
C CYS A 19 -70.14 -10.67 -23.12
N ALA A 20 -69.52 -11.76 -22.64
CA ALA A 20 -69.48 -12.45 -21.36
C ALA A 20 -68.35 -13.52 -21.42
N HIS A 21 -67.73 -13.82 -20.27
CA HIS A 21 -67.43 -15.16 -19.70
C HIS A 21 -66.22 -15.06 -18.76
N ALA A 22 -66.45 -15.47 -17.52
CA ALA A 22 -65.55 -15.35 -16.39
C ALA A 22 -64.49 -16.47 -16.33
N ASP A 23 -63.46 -16.16 -15.55
CA ASP A 23 -62.46 -17.00 -14.90
C ASP A 23 -61.26 -17.53 -15.70
N LEU A 24 -60.11 -16.87 -15.50
CA LEU A 24 -58.79 -17.49 -15.59
C LEU A 24 -57.91 -17.06 -14.40
N PRO A 25 -57.29 -18.01 -13.68
CA PRO A 25 -56.56 -17.77 -12.44
C PRO A 25 -55.11 -17.33 -12.66
N SER A 26 -54.54 -16.81 -11.58
CA SER A 26 -53.17 -16.40 -11.31
C SER A 26 -52.06 -17.17 -12.07
N ALA A 27 -51.28 -16.46 -12.87
CA ALA A 27 -49.93 -16.82 -13.34
C ALA A 27 -49.26 -15.51 -13.84
N LEU A 28 -48.01 -15.12 -13.58
CA LEU A 28 -46.78 -15.86 -13.31
C LEU A 28 -45.92 -15.02 -12.35
N LEU A 29 -45.76 -15.49 -11.11
CA LEU A 29 -44.62 -15.10 -10.29
C LEU A 29 -43.40 -15.76 -10.92
N PHE A 30 -42.50 -14.95 -11.50
CA PHE A 30 -41.15 -15.43 -11.80
C PHE A 30 -40.52 -15.91 -10.48
N PRO A 31 -40.09 -17.17 -10.37
CA PRO A 31 -39.37 -17.62 -9.19
C PRO A 31 -38.07 -16.81 -9.11
N ARG A 32 -37.91 -16.06 -8.00
CA ARG A 32 -36.58 -15.59 -7.56
C ARG A 32 -35.65 -16.81 -7.56
N PRO A 33 -34.43 -16.72 -8.08
CA PRO A 33 -33.49 -17.82 -7.94
C PRO A 33 -33.32 -18.07 -6.44
N ALA A 34 -33.70 -19.28 -6.02
CA ALA A 34 -33.41 -19.75 -4.67
C ALA A 34 -31.92 -19.56 -4.42
N ALA A 35 -31.56 -19.02 -3.25
CA ALA A 35 -30.19 -19.01 -2.78
C ALA A 35 -29.69 -20.45 -2.84
N ARG A 36 -28.89 -20.79 -3.86
CA ARG A 36 -28.17 -22.06 -3.88
C ARG A 36 -27.18 -21.94 -2.73
N HIS A 37 -27.45 -22.65 -1.63
CA HIS A 37 -26.42 -23.04 -0.71
C HIS A 37 -25.43 -23.90 -1.53
N HIS A 38 -24.42 -23.25 -2.09
CA HIS A 38 -23.24 -23.97 -2.56
C HIS A 38 -22.61 -24.54 -1.31
N VAL A 39 -22.92 -25.81 -1.03
CA VAL A 39 -22.17 -26.59 -0.06
C VAL A 39 -20.78 -26.71 -0.67
N TYR A 40 -19.79 -26.01 -0.10
CA TYR A 40 -18.40 -26.27 -0.40
C TYR A 40 -18.18 -27.76 -0.10
N THR A 41 -18.08 -28.58 -1.14
CA THR A 41 -17.72 -30.00 -1.00
C THR A 41 -16.42 -30.02 -0.24
N LYS A 42 -16.37 -30.54 1.00
CA LYS A 42 -15.18 -30.60 1.88
C LYS A 42 -13.89 -30.45 1.08
N GLY A 43 -13.51 -29.20 0.79
CA GLY A 43 -12.48 -28.92 -0.18
C GLY A 43 -11.19 -29.44 0.38
N GLN A 44 -10.17 -29.62 -0.44
CA GLN A 44 -8.82 -29.77 0.10
C GLN A 44 -8.44 -28.47 0.82
N ARG A 45 -8.85 -28.36 2.09
CA ARG A 45 -8.57 -27.26 3.00
C ARG A 45 -7.08 -27.30 3.33
N LYS A 46 -6.34 -26.27 2.93
CA LYS A 46 -4.90 -26.16 3.20
C LYS A 46 -4.64 -24.96 4.08
N SER A 47 -4.38 -25.22 5.35
CA SER A 47 -4.12 -24.19 6.36
C SER A 47 -2.64 -23.80 6.36
N ILE A 48 -2.38 -22.51 6.40
CA ILE A 48 -1.04 -21.90 6.41
C ILE A 48 -0.98 -20.96 7.61
N ALA A 49 0.01 -21.16 8.49
CA ALA A 49 0.29 -20.19 9.54
C ALA A 49 0.98 -18.97 8.92
N LEU A 50 0.46 -17.78 9.22
CA LEU A 50 1.07 -16.51 8.85
C LEU A 50 1.93 -16.01 9.99
N SER A 51 3.09 -15.46 9.65
CA SER A 51 3.99 -14.71 10.52
C SER A 51 3.93 -13.22 10.16
N GLY A 52 4.61 -12.38 10.94
CA GLY A 52 4.63 -10.93 10.72
C GLY A 52 3.60 -10.17 11.55
N GLY A 53 3.20 -8.98 11.11
CA GLY A 53 2.33 -8.06 11.84
C GLY A 53 2.34 -6.63 11.29
N LEU A 54 1.50 -5.78 11.88
CA LEU A 54 1.21 -4.43 11.34
C LEU A 54 2.39 -3.45 11.32
N PHE A 55 3.22 -3.42 12.36
CA PHE A 55 4.25 -2.38 12.54
C PHE A 55 5.68 -2.86 12.37
N HIS A 56 5.96 -4.09 12.80
CA HIS A 56 7.33 -4.57 12.87
C HIS A 56 7.81 -5.19 11.57
N THR A 57 6.90 -5.78 10.78
CA THR A 57 7.26 -6.52 9.57
C THR A 57 6.65 -5.98 8.28
N SER A 58 5.90 -4.87 8.37
CA SER A 58 5.21 -4.23 7.25
C SER A 58 4.32 -5.19 6.43
N GLY A 59 3.71 -6.19 7.07
CA GLY A 59 2.89 -7.19 6.39
C GLY A 59 2.85 -8.56 7.06
N PHE A 60 2.12 -9.48 6.44
CA PHE A 60 2.03 -10.89 6.86
C PHE A 60 2.69 -11.78 5.83
N PHE A 61 3.51 -12.71 6.26
CA PHE A 61 4.23 -13.61 5.36
C PHE A 61 4.11 -15.07 5.79
N PHE A 62 4.37 -15.97 4.86
CA PHE A 62 4.41 -17.42 5.11
C PHE A 62 5.55 -18.07 4.35
N ASN A 63 5.90 -19.28 4.75
CA ASN A 63 6.94 -20.05 4.08
C ASN A 63 6.34 -20.83 2.91
N ALA A 64 7.04 -20.79 1.78
CA ALA A 64 6.83 -21.66 0.63
C ALA A 64 8.20 -22.06 0.06
N SER A 65 8.23 -22.94 -0.93
CA SER A 65 9.46 -23.15 -1.71
C SER A 65 9.19 -23.04 -3.20
N VAL A 66 10.10 -22.37 -3.91
CA VAL A 66 10.08 -22.26 -5.38
C VAL A 66 11.34 -22.90 -5.94
N GLY A 67 11.21 -23.89 -6.83
CA GLY A 67 12.34 -24.63 -7.37
C GLY A 67 13.17 -25.35 -6.30
N GLY A 68 12.51 -25.78 -5.21
CA GLY A 68 13.17 -26.35 -4.03
C GLY A 68 13.85 -25.35 -3.10
N GLN A 69 13.82 -24.06 -3.41
CA GLN A 69 14.43 -23.01 -2.57
C GLN A 69 13.42 -22.44 -1.58
N PRO A 70 13.70 -22.45 -0.27
CA PRO A 70 12.78 -21.92 0.73
C PRO A 70 12.71 -20.39 0.66
N LEU A 71 11.50 -19.85 0.70
CA LEU A 71 11.21 -18.42 0.61
C LEU A 71 10.13 -18.02 1.62
N ARG A 72 10.29 -16.83 2.21
CA ARG A 72 9.26 -16.15 2.99
C ARG A 72 8.48 -15.22 2.07
N LEU A 73 7.22 -15.49 1.80
CA LEU A 73 6.42 -14.70 0.86
C LEU A 73 5.46 -13.79 1.59
N ASN A 74 5.58 -12.47 1.39
CA ASN A 74 4.63 -11.48 1.89
C ASN A 74 3.31 -11.60 1.13
N LEU A 75 2.21 -11.70 1.86
CA LEU A 75 0.87 -11.82 1.30
C LEU A 75 0.32 -10.43 0.93
N ASP A 76 -0.04 -10.25 -0.34
CA ASP A 76 -0.60 -8.99 -0.83
C ASP A 76 -1.90 -9.18 -1.63
N LEU A 77 -3.03 -8.83 -1.01
CA LEU A 77 -4.35 -8.89 -1.67
C LEU A 77 -4.56 -7.77 -2.70
N SER A 78 -3.68 -6.77 -2.73
CA SER A 78 -3.65 -5.71 -3.73
C SER A 78 -2.73 -6.03 -4.90
N TYR A 79 -2.26 -7.26 -5.03
CA TYR A 79 -1.48 -7.73 -6.16
C TYR A 79 -1.92 -9.13 -6.58
N SER A 80 -1.56 -9.54 -7.80
CA SER A 80 -1.96 -10.85 -8.34
C SER A 80 -0.76 -11.79 -8.53
N SER A 81 0.36 -11.27 -9.00
CA SER A 81 1.52 -12.08 -9.36
C SER A 81 2.38 -12.44 -8.14
N LEU A 82 3.21 -13.47 -8.30
CA LEU A 82 4.36 -13.70 -7.42
C LEU A 82 5.56 -12.93 -8.00
N ILE A 83 6.27 -12.21 -7.14
CA ILE A 83 7.53 -11.56 -7.48
C ILE A 83 8.59 -11.89 -6.42
N ILE A 84 9.78 -12.23 -6.89
CA ILE A 84 10.90 -12.66 -6.04
C ILE A 84 12.19 -12.01 -6.55
N PRO A 85 12.94 -11.27 -5.70
CA PRO A 85 14.33 -10.92 -5.97
C PRO A 85 15.15 -12.12 -6.40
N ARG A 86 15.85 -12.03 -7.54
CA ARG A 86 16.79 -13.08 -7.95
C ARG A 86 18.22 -12.76 -7.56
N LYS A 87 19.05 -13.80 -7.54
CA LYS A 87 20.50 -13.65 -7.37
C LYS A 87 21.08 -12.69 -8.42
N GLY A 88 21.87 -11.73 -7.95
CA GLY A 88 22.42 -10.66 -8.77
C GLY A 88 21.48 -9.48 -8.98
N CYS A 89 20.35 -9.40 -8.27
CA CYS A 89 19.48 -8.22 -8.29
C CYS A 89 20.22 -6.97 -7.80
N VAL A 90 19.97 -5.83 -8.48
CA VAL A 90 20.51 -4.50 -8.15
C VAL A 90 19.49 -3.72 -7.32
N GLY A 91 19.94 -3.10 -6.23
CA GLY A 91 19.04 -2.39 -5.31
C GLY A 91 18.33 -3.31 -4.31
N CYS A 92 18.26 -4.62 -4.61
CA CYS A 92 17.73 -5.62 -3.69
C CYS A 92 18.54 -5.74 -2.40
N ARG A 93 17.82 -5.99 -1.31
CA ARG A 93 18.40 -6.16 0.03
C ARG A 93 19.41 -7.30 0.09
N VAL A 94 20.53 -7.02 0.75
CA VAL A 94 21.61 -7.98 0.99
C VAL A 94 21.24 -8.83 2.20
N GLY A 95 21.07 -10.14 2.02
CA GLY A 95 20.81 -11.10 3.11
C GLY A 95 19.46 -11.83 3.03
N ASP A 96 18.55 -11.40 2.15
CA ASP A 96 17.33 -12.15 1.86
C ASP A 96 17.64 -13.42 1.04
N ASN A 97 16.74 -14.41 1.11
CA ASN A 97 16.84 -15.59 0.25
C ASN A 97 16.49 -15.19 -1.18
N LEU A 98 17.51 -14.82 -1.95
CA LEU A 98 17.35 -14.51 -3.36
C LEU A 98 17.14 -15.79 -4.15
N TYR A 99 16.14 -15.80 -5.03
CA TYR A 99 15.91 -16.92 -5.93
C TYR A 99 17.08 -17.08 -6.91
N ASP A 100 17.74 -18.25 -6.88
CA ASP A 100 18.80 -18.61 -7.82
C ASP A 100 18.27 -19.66 -8.81
N PRO A 101 17.95 -19.28 -10.06
CA PRO A 101 17.46 -20.25 -11.04
C PRO A 101 18.49 -21.35 -11.36
N ALA A 102 19.77 -21.16 -11.07
CA ALA A 102 20.78 -22.19 -11.28
C ALA A 102 20.72 -23.34 -10.25
N LEU A 103 20.07 -23.12 -9.11
CA LEU A 103 19.87 -24.14 -8.07
C LEU A 103 18.63 -25.00 -8.30
N SER A 104 17.74 -24.56 -9.19
CA SER A 104 16.50 -25.28 -9.49
C SER A 104 16.63 -26.10 -10.77
N PRO A 105 16.33 -27.41 -10.74
CA PRO A 105 16.35 -28.24 -11.93
C PRO A 105 15.14 -28.00 -12.85
N SER A 106 14.07 -27.36 -12.36
CA SER A 106 12.84 -27.09 -13.09
C SER A 106 12.68 -25.63 -13.52
N ALA A 107 13.65 -24.77 -13.19
CA ALA A 107 13.64 -23.37 -13.57
C ALA A 107 13.73 -23.21 -15.09
N THR A 108 12.73 -22.53 -15.66
CA THR A 108 12.70 -22.19 -17.08
C THR A 108 12.40 -20.71 -17.26
N ARG A 109 13.16 -20.03 -18.14
CA ARG A 109 12.84 -18.67 -18.56
C ARG A 109 11.65 -18.69 -19.50
N VAL A 110 10.72 -17.75 -19.32
CA VAL A 110 9.64 -17.55 -20.28
C VAL A 110 10.18 -16.70 -21.42
N ALA A 111 10.22 -17.25 -22.63
CA ALA A 111 10.69 -16.54 -23.81
C ALA A 111 9.75 -15.37 -24.17
N CYS A 112 10.26 -14.32 -24.78
CA CYS A 112 9.45 -13.14 -25.09
C CYS A 112 8.38 -13.42 -26.17
N ASP A 113 8.65 -14.34 -27.09
CA ASP A 113 7.71 -14.81 -28.12
C ASP A 113 6.77 -15.93 -27.63
N ASP A 114 6.90 -16.35 -26.37
CA ASP A 114 5.99 -17.30 -25.76
C ASP A 114 4.55 -16.74 -25.79
N ALA A 115 3.59 -17.60 -26.14
CA ALA A 115 2.18 -17.22 -26.22
C ALA A 115 1.66 -16.64 -24.89
N ARG A 116 2.20 -17.08 -23.75
CA ARG A 116 1.89 -16.55 -22.42
C ARG A 116 2.36 -15.12 -22.22
N CYS A 117 3.39 -14.68 -22.97
CA CYS A 117 3.91 -13.32 -22.92
C CYS A 117 3.10 -12.34 -23.78
N ALA A 118 2.39 -12.84 -24.81
CA ALA A 118 1.79 -12.05 -25.89
C ALA A 118 0.45 -11.37 -25.55
N ALA A 119 0.05 -11.35 -24.29
CA ALA A 119 -1.34 -11.08 -23.92
C ALA A 119 -1.78 -9.60 -24.00
N HIS A 120 -0.89 -8.65 -24.34
CA HIS A 120 -1.27 -7.24 -24.49
C HIS A 120 -0.50 -6.53 -25.62
N THR A 121 -1.07 -6.53 -26.82
CA THR A 121 -0.49 -5.91 -28.01
C THR A 121 -0.32 -4.39 -27.87
N ASP A 122 -1.19 -3.73 -27.11
CA ASP A 122 -1.22 -2.25 -27.00
C ASP A 122 -0.05 -1.66 -26.20
N VAL A 123 0.58 -2.45 -25.32
CA VAL A 123 1.66 -1.96 -24.44
C VAL A 123 2.93 -1.69 -25.25
N CYS A 124 3.21 -2.56 -26.22
CA CYS A 124 4.28 -2.37 -27.19
C CYS A 124 4.01 -1.20 -28.16
N HIS A 125 2.75 -0.90 -28.45
CA HIS A 125 2.39 0.25 -29.29
C HIS A 125 2.59 1.61 -28.58
N ASN A 126 2.58 1.64 -27.25
CA ASN A 126 2.70 2.86 -26.45
C ASN A 126 4.11 3.11 -25.88
N ASN A 127 5.15 2.41 -26.37
CA ASN A 127 6.53 2.48 -25.86
C ASN A 127 6.65 2.30 -24.33
N MET A 128 5.72 1.54 -23.73
CA MET A 128 5.75 1.25 -22.29
C MET A 128 6.67 0.07 -21.94
N CYS A 129 7.33 -0.50 -22.94
CA CYS A 129 8.26 -1.61 -22.83
C CYS A 129 9.57 -1.25 -23.52
N PHE A 130 10.67 -1.80 -23.01
CA PHE A 130 11.99 -1.52 -23.55
C PHE A 130 12.15 -2.09 -24.96
N ALA A 131 11.77 -3.36 -25.14
CA ALA A 131 11.79 -4.05 -26.41
C ALA A 131 10.51 -4.86 -26.57
N CYS A 132 10.18 -5.17 -27.83
CA CYS A 132 8.96 -5.86 -28.20
C CYS A 132 9.27 -7.05 -29.10
N SER A 133 8.60 -8.17 -28.83
CA SER A 133 8.65 -9.35 -29.69
C SER A 133 7.88 -9.09 -30.99
N ARG A 134 7.99 -10.02 -31.94
CA ARG A 134 7.17 -10.02 -33.16
C ARG A 134 5.67 -10.14 -32.88
N SER A 135 5.29 -10.78 -31.78
CA SER A 135 3.90 -10.93 -31.34
C SER A 135 3.41 -9.73 -30.52
N GLY A 136 4.23 -8.69 -30.33
CA GLY A 136 3.87 -7.52 -29.53
C GLY A 136 3.97 -7.73 -28.01
N SER A 137 4.67 -8.79 -27.58
CA SER A 137 4.98 -9.03 -26.16
C SER A 137 6.11 -8.12 -25.69
N CYS A 138 6.11 -7.76 -24.41
CA CYS A 138 7.20 -6.98 -23.81
C CYS A 138 8.40 -7.84 -23.43
N CYS A 139 9.58 -7.44 -23.90
CA CYS A 139 10.84 -8.12 -23.63
C CYS A 139 11.72 -7.32 -22.67
N VAL A 140 12.58 -8.05 -21.96
CA VAL A 140 13.62 -7.47 -21.11
C VAL A 140 14.66 -6.74 -21.96
N GLU A 141 15.24 -5.67 -21.43
CA GLU A 141 16.30 -4.92 -22.09
C GLU A 141 17.50 -5.81 -22.43
N GLY A 142 17.86 -5.86 -23.71
CA GLY A 142 19.00 -6.64 -24.21
C GLY A 142 18.83 -8.17 -24.16
N ALA A 143 17.65 -8.70 -23.83
CA ALA A 143 17.40 -10.14 -23.71
C ALA A 143 16.08 -10.58 -24.37
N PRO A 144 16.02 -11.76 -25.01
CA PRO A 144 14.80 -12.29 -25.64
C PRO A 144 13.83 -12.91 -24.62
N ASP A 145 13.82 -12.42 -23.39
CA ASP A 145 13.04 -12.96 -22.28
C ASP A 145 11.79 -12.11 -22.05
N CYS A 146 10.71 -12.76 -21.62
CA CYS A 146 9.46 -12.09 -21.27
C CYS A 146 9.66 -11.19 -20.04
N ALA A 147 9.30 -9.92 -20.16
CA ALA A 147 9.45 -8.95 -19.10
C ALA A 147 8.25 -8.95 -18.12
N PHE A 148 8.53 -8.56 -16.89
CA PHE A 148 7.51 -7.99 -16.01
C PHE A 148 7.96 -6.65 -15.44
N ASN A 149 6.97 -5.86 -15.05
CA ASN A 149 7.17 -4.60 -14.37
C ASN A 149 6.06 -4.42 -13.33
N MET A 150 6.43 -3.97 -12.15
CA MET A 150 5.52 -3.70 -11.06
C MET A 150 5.74 -2.29 -10.55
N LEU A 151 4.64 -1.60 -10.25
CA LEU A 151 4.60 -0.29 -9.63
C LEU A 151 3.51 -0.26 -8.56
N TYR A 152 3.90 0.04 -7.33
CA TYR A 152 3.00 0.25 -6.21
C TYR A 152 2.54 1.71 -6.11
N GLY A 153 1.46 1.94 -5.36
CA GLY A 153 0.87 3.27 -5.18
C GLY A 153 1.75 4.26 -4.42
N ASP A 154 2.75 3.77 -3.68
CA ASP A 154 3.78 4.58 -3.02
C ASP A 154 4.97 4.91 -3.94
N GLY A 155 4.91 4.49 -5.21
CA GLY A 155 5.96 4.68 -6.21
C GLY A 155 7.08 3.64 -6.15
N SER A 156 7.05 2.70 -5.19
CA SER A 156 8.00 1.60 -5.19
C SER A 156 7.76 0.69 -6.40
N SER A 157 8.83 0.17 -6.99
CA SER A 157 8.77 -0.56 -8.25
C SER A 157 9.82 -1.65 -8.33
N GLY A 158 9.56 -2.62 -9.21
CA GLY A 158 10.48 -3.71 -9.50
C GLY A 158 10.29 -4.19 -10.93
N ASN A 159 11.39 -4.59 -11.57
CA ASN A 159 11.36 -5.12 -12.93
C ASN A 159 12.19 -6.39 -13.03
N GLY A 160 11.90 -7.20 -14.04
CA GLY A 160 12.73 -8.36 -14.32
C GLY A 160 12.21 -9.29 -15.40
N THR A 161 12.63 -10.55 -15.30
CA THR A 161 12.26 -11.63 -16.23
C THR A 161 11.18 -12.51 -15.63
N MET A 162 10.22 -12.94 -16.44
CA MET A 162 9.29 -13.99 -16.07
C MET A 162 9.97 -15.37 -16.12
N TYR A 163 9.84 -16.11 -15.02
CA TYR A 163 10.27 -17.50 -14.89
C TYR A 163 9.06 -18.41 -14.69
N GLN A 164 9.26 -19.68 -15.01
CA GLN A 164 8.40 -20.78 -14.60
C GLN A 164 9.20 -21.77 -13.78
N ASP A 165 8.64 -22.20 -12.66
CA ASP A 165 9.25 -23.20 -11.78
C ASP A 165 8.17 -23.89 -10.92
N SER A 166 8.57 -24.91 -10.17
CA SER A 166 7.74 -25.61 -9.21
C SER A 166 7.54 -24.78 -7.94
N LEU A 167 6.30 -24.69 -7.45
CA LEU A 167 5.93 -24.15 -6.15
C LEU A 167 5.46 -25.29 -5.26
N HIS A 168 5.96 -25.31 -4.02
CA HIS A 168 5.39 -26.11 -2.93
C HIS A 168 4.91 -25.17 -1.82
N VAL A 169 3.63 -25.28 -1.46
CA VAL A 169 3.02 -24.49 -0.38
C VAL A 169 1.90 -25.28 0.28
N ALA A 170 1.92 -25.41 1.60
CA ALA A 170 0.84 -26.05 2.37
C ALA A 170 0.50 -27.49 1.91
N GLY A 171 1.47 -28.26 1.41
CA GLY A 171 1.24 -29.57 0.82
C GLY A 171 0.44 -29.54 -0.49
N LEU A 172 0.53 -28.42 -1.23
CA LEU A 172 0.13 -28.27 -2.62
C LEU A 172 1.37 -28.06 -3.47
N ASP A 173 1.38 -28.73 -4.62
CA ASP A 173 2.42 -28.61 -5.63
C ASP A 173 1.80 -28.07 -6.93
N ALA A 174 2.42 -27.05 -7.52
CA ALA A 174 2.01 -26.52 -8.80
C ALA A 174 3.21 -25.94 -9.57
N THR A 175 3.17 -26.04 -10.89
CA THR A 175 4.07 -25.28 -11.76
C THR A 175 3.50 -23.88 -11.92
N ILE A 176 4.23 -22.88 -11.44
CA ILE A 176 3.81 -21.48 -11.44
C ILE A 176 4.67 -20.64 -12.38
N SER A 177 4.15 -19.49 -12.77
CA SER A 177 4.93 -18.45 -13.42
C SER A 177 4.98 -17.21 -12.54
N PHE A 178 6.15 -16.58 -12.45
CA PHE A 178 6.41 -15.48 -11.52
C PHE A 178 7.50 -14.54 -12.05
N GLY A 179 7.54 -13.33 -11.51
CA GLY A 179 8.56 -12.34 -11.85
C GLY A 179 9.81 -12.51 -11.00
N ALA A 180 10.95 -12.79 -11.62
CA ALA A 180 12.26 -12.77 -10.97
C ALA A 180 12.92 -11.38 -11.13
N MET A 181 12.97 -10.59 -10.06
CA MET A 181 13.38 -9.18 -10.11
C MET A 181 14.89 -9.02 -10.33
N HIS A 182 15.27 -8.30 -11.39
CA HIS A 182 16.64 -7.85 -11.65
C HIS A 182 16.96 -6.57 -10.90
N GLN A 183 15.94 -5.74 -10.65
CA GLN A 183 16.10 -4.46 -9.99
C GLN A 183 14.86 -4.12 -9.18
N GLU A 184 15.07 -3.47 -8.04
CA GLU A 184 14.04 -2.78 -7.26
C GLU A 184 14.38 -1.30 -7.05
N SER A 185 13.36 -0.50 -6.83
CA SER A 185 13.50 0.90 -6.39
C SER A 185 14.04 0.97 -4.97
N HIS A 186 14.76 2.04 -4.62
CA HIS A 186 15.32 2.23 -3.28
C HIS A 186 14.28 2.21 -2.13
N ASN A 187 13.03 2.59 -2.41
CA ASN A 187 11.93 2.57 -1.44
C ASN A 187 11.15 1.24 -1.43
N PHE A 188 11.67 0.17 -2.04
CA PHE A 188 11.06 -1.16 -1.97
C PHE A 188 11.37 -1.80 -0.61
N GLU A 189 10.34 -2.03 0.20
CA GLU A 189 10.53 -2.49 1.59
C GLU A 189 9.86 -3.84 1.87
N LEU A 190 10.68 -4.89 2.02
CA LEU A 190 10.27 -6.21 2.52
C LEU A 190 11.20 -6.67 3.66
N PRO A 191 11.13 -6.10 4.86
CA PRO A 191 12.12 -6.37 5.92
C PRO A 191 12.17 -7.79 6.45
N TYR A 192 11.16 -8.62 6.19
CA TYR A 192 11.10 -9.99 6.71
C TYR A 192 10.60 -11.00 5.67
N ALA A 193 10.52 -10.60 4.41
CA ALA A 193 10.01 -11.43 3.32
C ALA A 193 11.00 -11.40 2.15
N ASP A 194 11.17 -12.56 1.54
CA ASP A 194 12.04 -12.80 0.39
C ASP A 194 11.30 -12.55 -0.93
N GLY A 195 10.04 -12.10 -0.91
CA GLY A 195 9.23 -11.83 -2.09
C GLY A 195 7.79 -11.49 -1.74
N VAL A 196 6.97 -11.17 -2.74
CA VAL A 196 5.54 -10.86 -2.58
C VAL A 196 4.70 -11.83 -3.38
N LEU A 197 3.69 -12.41 -2.74
CA LEU A 197 2.69 -13.26 -3.36
C LEU A 197 1.33 -12.57 -3.36
N GLY A 198 0.85 -12.30 -4.58
CA GLY A 198 -0.50 -11.83 -4.84
C GLY A 198 -1.55 -12.95 -4.85
N LEU A 199 -2.75 -12.66 -4.34
CA LEU A 199 -3.92 -13.56 -4.40
C LEU A 199 -5.13 -12.95 -5.13
N ALA A 200 -4.97 -11.77 -5.73
CA ALA A 200 -6.03 -11.16 -6.52
C ALA A 200 -6.23 -11.93 -7.86
N PHE A 201 -6.84 -11.28 -8.83
CA PHE A 201 -7.33 -11.91 -10.06
C PHE A 201 -6.34 -11.78 -11.21
N GLN A 202 -6.39 -12.69 -12.19
CA GLN A 202 -5.46 -12.69 -13.33
C GLN A 202 -5.44 -11.38 -14.12
N LYS A 203 -6.58 -10.70 -14.28
CA LYS A 203 -6.62 -9.39 -14.99
C LYS A 203 -5.70 -8.35 -14.34
N ALA A 204 -5.49 -8.41 -13.03
CA ALA A 204 -4.57 -7.52 -12.32
C ALA A 204 -3.09 -7.93 -12.45
N ALA A 205 -2.79 -9.11 -12.98
CA ALA A 205 -1.42 -9.52 -13.30
C ALA A 205 -0.94 -9.00 -14.66
N CYS A 206 -1.84 -8.43 -15.48
CA CYS A 206 -1.62 -8.01 -16.87
C CYS A 206 -0.75 -6.74 -17.05
N HIS A 207 0.40 -6.66 -16.39
CA HIS A 207 1.28 -5.49 -16.44
C HIS A 207 2.76 -5.90 -16.57
N PRO A 208 3.39 -5.75 -17.74
CA PRO A 208 2.79 -5.66 -19.07
C PRO A 208 2.27 -7.01 -19.60
N THR A 209 2.50 -8.10 -18.87
CA THR A 209 2.29 -9.47 -19.33
C THR A 209 1.17 -10.15 -18.55
N CYS A 210 0.17 -10.74 -19.21
CA CYS A 210 -0.88 -11.51 -18.53
C CYS A 210 -0.50 -12.98 -18.39
N ILE A 211 0.01 -13.36 -17.23
CA ILE A 211 0.31 -14.75 -16.91
C ILE A 211 -0.63 -15.25 -15.80
N PRO A 212 -1.06 -16.52 -15.84
CA PRO A 212 -1.83 -17.12 -14.75
C PRO A 212 -1.11 -16.94 -13.40
N PRO A 213 -1.71 -16.22 -12.44
CA PRO A 213 -1.11 -16.05 -11.13
C PRO A 213 -1.11 -17.33 -10.29
N VAL A 214 -0.46 -17.28 -9.13
CA VAL A 214 -0.26 -18.47 -8.28
C VAL A 214 -1.58 -19.12 -7.87
N MET A 215 -2.58 -18.34 -7.44
CA MET A 215 -3.87 -18.91 -7.01
C MET A 215 -4.58 -19.63 -8.17
N ASP A 216 -4.52 -19.09 -9.38
CA ASP A 216 -5.10 -19.70 -10.59
C ASP A 216 -4.38 -21.01 -10.94
N ALA A 217 -3.05 -21.03 -10.84
CA ALA A 217 -2.26 -22.24 -11.03
C ALA A 217 -2.60 -23.32 -9.99
N LEU A 218 -2.72 -22.96 -8.71
CA LEU A 218 -3.08 -23.89 -7.64
C LEU A 218 -4.49 -24.48 -7.88
N VAL A 219 -5.48 -23.65 -8.16
CA VAL A 219 -6.86 -24.09 -8.45
C VAL A 219 -6.88 -25.06 -9.63
N ASN A 220 -6.26 -24.69 -10.76
CA ASN A 220 -6.29 -25.51 -11.97
C ASN A 220 -5.51 -26.83 -11.84
N GLN A 221 -4.40 -26.86 -11.11
CA GLN A 221 -3.50 -28.02 -11.08
C GLN A 221 -3.78 -28.95 -9.91
N THR A 222 -4.34 -28.46 -8.81
CA THR A 222 -4.56 -29.25 -7.58
C THR A 222 -6.03 -29.55 -7.31
N GLY A 223 -6.95 -28.81 -7.95
CA GLY A 223 -8.40 -28.97 -7.77
C GLY A 223 -8.94 -28.43 -6.44
N ILE A 224 -8.18 -27.57 -5.74
CA ILE A 224 -8.74 -26.80 -4.63
C ILE A 224 -9.83 -25.85 -5.13
N ASP A 225 -10.83 -25.58 -4.29
CA ASP A 225 -11.86 -24.59 -4.62
C ASP A 225 -11.24 -23.20 -4.81
N ASN A 226 -11.81 -22.39 -5.69
CA ASN A 226 -11.33 -21.03 -5.96
C ASN A 226 -11.78 -20.03 -4.88
N VAL A 227 -11.40 -20.31 -3.64
CA VAL A 227 -11.75 -19.56 -2.44
C VAL A 227 -10.59 -19.65 -1.44
N PHE A 228 -10.39 -18.59 -0.67
CA PHE A 228 -9.50 -18.63 0.49
C PHE A 228 -10.08 -17.84 1.66
N THR A 229 -9.67 -18.20 2.87
CA THR A 229 -10.07 -17.49 4.11
C THR A 229 -8.83 -16.91 4.78
N LEU A 230 -8.93 -15.66 5.19
CA LEU A 230 -7.89 -14.96 5.94
C LEU A 230 -8.40 -14.64 7.34
N CYS A 231 -7.58 -14.94 8.34
CA CYS A 231 -7.80 -14.51 9.71
C CYS A 231 -6.44 -14.05 10.25
N VAL A 232 -6.27 -12.75 10.47
CA VAL A 232 -5.00 -12.18 10.94
C VAL A 232 -5.14 -11.60 12.34
N SER A 233 -4.04 -11.54 13.08
CA SER A 233 -3.99 -10.92 14.40
C SER A 233 -3.03 -9.72 14.39
N ARG A 234 -2.72 -9.13 15.56
CA ARG A 234 -1.65 -8.12 15.65
C ARG A 234 -0.32 -8.69 15.14
N PHE A 235 -0.11 -9.99 15.36
CA PHE A 235 1.08 -10.72 14.98
C PHE A 235 0.71 -12.09 14.44
N GLY A 236 1.03 -12.32 13.18
CA GLY A 236 0.70 -13.56 12.48
C GLY A 236 -0.80 -13.73 12.23
N GLY A 237 -1.19 -14.96 11.92
CA GLY A 237 -2.55 -15.30 11.53
C GLY A 237 -2.63 -16.66 10.85
N THR A 238 -3.70 -16.87 10.11
CA THR A 238 -3.93 -18.06 9.29
C THR A 238 -4.49 -17.67 7.93
N LEU A 239 -3.91 -18.25 6.89
CA LEU A 239 -4.45 -18.28 5.54
C LEU A 239 -4.92 -19.70 5.24
N VAL A 240 -6.15 -19.86 4.78
CA VAL A 240 -6.70 -21.16 4.37
C VAL A 240 -6.99 -21.11 2.89
N LEU A 241 -6.31 -21.94 2.11
CA LEU A 241 -6.57 -22.10 0.68
C LEU A 241 -7.61 -23.20 0.46
N GLY A 242 -8.50 -22.99 -0.52
CA GLY A 242 -9.48 -23.99 -0.96
C GLY A 242 -10.72 -24.12 -0.08
N ALA A 243 -10.94 -23.23 0.89
CA ALA A 243 -12.14 -23.27 1.73
C ALA A 243 -12.58 -21.89 2.27
N ALA A 244 -13.89 -21.73 2.45
CA ALA A 244 -14.50 -20.78 3.36
C ALA A 244 -14.51 -21.39 4.77
N ASP A 245 -13.54 -21.04 5.62
CA ASP A 245 -13.28 -21.75 6.87
C ASP A 245 -14.09 -21.17 8.04
N GLU A 246 -15.27 -21.74 8.28
CA GLU A 246 -16.14 -21.37 9.40
C GLU A 246 -15.47 -21.52 10.78
N GLY A 247 -14.44 -22.37 10.90
CA GLY A 247 -13.71 -22.55 12.15
C GLY A 247 -12.95 -21.29 12.58
N LEU A 248 -12.59 -20.42 11.65
CA LEU A 248 -11.89 -19.16 11.93
C LEU A 248 -12.84 -18.02 12.37
N ALA A 249 -14.15 -18.24 12.32
CA ALA A 249 -15.16 -17.24 12.65
C ALA A 249 -15.96 -17.61 13.91
N ARG A 250 -16.49 -16.60 14.61
CA ARG A 250 -17.43 -16.78 15.73
C ARG A 250 -18.89 -16.87 15.30
N ALA A 251 -19.17 -16.58 14.04
CA ALA A 251 -20.51 -16.55 13.47
C ALA A 251 -20.46 -16.88 11.97
N ALA A 252 -21.62 -17.06 11.36
CA ALA A 252 -21.73 -17.27 9.91
C ALA A 252 -21.22 -16.04 9.13
N TYR A 253 -20.64 -16.31 7.96
CA TYR A 253 -20.17 -15.26 7.05
C TYR A 253 -21.33 -14.54 6.37
N HIS A 254 -21.27 -13.20 6.39
CA HIS A 254 -22.12 -12.35 5.58
C HIS A 254 -21.38 -11.93 4.31
N TYR A 255 -21.93 -12.28 3.15
CA TYR A 255 -21.28 -12.08 1.86
C TYR A 255 -21.74 -10.80 1.17
N LEU A 256 -20.79 -10.18 0.48
CA LEU A 256 -20.97 -9.04 -0.41
C LEU A 256 -20.39 -9.40 -1.77
N ASP A 257 -21.16 -9.20 -2.83
CA ASP A 257 -20.64 -9.30 -4.19
C ASP A 257 -19.60 -8.21 -4.43
N LEU A 258 -18.59 -8.54 -5.23
CA LEU A 258 -17.59 -7.56 -5.67
C LEU A 258 -18.26 -6.49 -6.53
N SER A 259 -17.78 -5.26 -6.42
CA SER A 259 -18.27 -4.15 -7.24
C SER A 259 -18.06 -4.48 -8.73
N PRO A 260 -19.08 -4.33 -9.60
CA PRO A 260 -18.94 -4.56 -11.03
C PRO A 260 -17.81 -3.73 -11.65
N ASP A 261 -17.59 -2.52 -11.14
CA ASP A 261 -16.58 -1.58 -11.62
C ASP A 261 -15.14 -2.02 -11.29
N ALA A 262 -14.96 -3.05 -10.46
CA ALA A 262 -13.65 -3.61 -10.13
C ALA A 262 -13.04 -4.42 -11.29
N ASP A 263 -13.83 -4.74 -12.32
CA ASP A 263 -13.49 -5.55 -13.49
C ASP A 263 -12.69 -6.82 -13.17
N ASP A 264 -12.99 -7.48 -12.05
CA ASP A 264 -12.24 -8.63 -11.54
C ASP A 264 -10.73 -8.39 -11.47
N THR A 265 -10.28 -7.23 -10.99
CA THR A 265 -8.84 -6.93 -10.80
C THR A 265 -8.44 -6.97 -9.33
N ARG A 266 -9.33 -6.55 -8.43
CA ARG A 266 -9.10 -6.40 -6.99
C ARG A 266 -10.33 -6.84 -6.21
N PHE A 267 -10.15 -7.05 -4.91
CA PHE A 267 -11.26 -7.26 -3.98
C PHE A 267 -11.85 -5.91 -3.56
N ILE A 268 -12.73 -5.38 -4.40
CA ILE A 268 -13.46 -4.12 -4.15
C ILE A 268 -14.92 -4.47 -3.87
N VAL A 269 -15.45 -4.02 -2.74
CA VAL A 269 -16.86 -4.20 -2.34
C VAL A 269 -17.56 -2.84 -2.25
N PRO A 270 -18.90 -2.77 -2.29
CA PRO A 270 -19.61 -1.52 -2.07
C PRO A 270 -19.30 -0.90 -0.70
N ALA A 271 -19.38 0.43 -0.60
CA ALA A 271 -19.25 1.15 0.65
C ALA A 271 -20.25 2.31 0.72
N GLN A 272 -20.71 2.63 1.92
CA GLN A 272 -21.68 3.68 2.17
C GLN A 272 -20.98 4.99 2.51
N SER A 273 -21.54 6.08 1.99
CA SER A 273 -21.08 7.46 2.19
C SER A 273 -21.54 8.08 3.51
N GLU A 274 -22.17 7.31 4.39
CA GLU A 274 -22.52 7.72 5.75
C GLU A 274 -21.91 6.73 6.75
N TRP A 275 -21.07 7.24 7.65
CA TRP A 275 -20.49 6.49 8.75
C TRP A 275 -21.18 6.85 10.06
N LYS A 276 -21.05 5.97 11.06
CA LYS A 276 -21.44 6.26 12.44
C LYS A 276 -20.21 6.38 13.33
N VAL A 277 -20.10 7.47 14.06
CA VAL A 277 -19.11 7.67 15.13
C VAL A 277 -19.90 7.64 16.44
N ASN A 278 -19.86 6.49 17.12
CA ASN A 278 -20.88 6.05 18.09
C ASN A 278 -22.30 6.14 17.48
N ASP A 279 -23.15 7.00 18.03
CA ASP A 279 -24.53 7.24 17.64
C ASP A 279 -24.68 8.37 16.60
N ARG A 280 -23.59 9.08 16.28
CA ARG A 280 -23.58 10.27 15.42
C ARG A 280 -23.27 9.91 13.98
N SER A 281 -23.99 10.51 13.03
CA SER A 281 -23.70 10.37 11.60
C SER A 281 -22.55 11.26 11.17
N LEU A 282 -21.68 10.72 10.32
CA LEU A 282 -20.61 11.44 9.64
C LEU A 282 -20.76 11.22 8.12
N SER A 283 -20.94 12.31 7.37
CA SER A 283 -21.03 12.26 5.91
C SER A 283 -19.64 12.20 5.28
N VAL A 284 -19.43 11.21 4.42
CA VAL A 284 -18.17 10.91 3.71
C VAL A 284 -18.46 10.67 2.22
N PRO A 285 -18.89 11.70 1.48
CA PRO A 285 -19.46 11.55 0.13
C PRO A 285 -18.49 10.98 -0.92
N SER A 286 -17.18 11.05 -0.68
CA SER A 286 -16.16 10.48 -1.57
C SER A 286 -16.04 8.95 -1.47
N ILE A 287 -16.72 8.31 -0.51
CA ILE A 287 -16.66 6.86 -0.31
C ILE A 287 -17.85 6.21 -0.99
N THR A 288 -17.55 5.40 -2.00
CA THR A 288 -18.54 4.62 -2.78
C THR A 288 -18.20 3.13 -2.83
N ALA A 289 -16.92 2.77 -2.66
CA ALA A 289 -16.48 1.39 -2.58
C ALA A 289 -15.32 1.22 -1.59
N ALA A 290 -15.00 -0.01 -1.22
CA ALA A 290 -13.92 -0.33 -0.32
C ALA A 290 -13.02 -1.39 -0.95
N MET A 291 -11.72 -1.11 -1.03
CA MET A 291 -10.72 -2.08 -1.46
C MET A 291 -10.13 -2.78 -0.23
N LEU A 292 -10.06 -4.11 -0.27
CA LEU A 292 -9.39 -4.91 0.76
C LEU A 292 -7.90 -5.09 0.41
N SER A 293 -7.00 -4.84 1.36
CA SER A 293 -5.56 -5.04 1.16
C SER A 293 -4.83 -5.52 2.43
N THR A 294 -3.91 -6.46 2.28
CA THR A 294 -2.90 -6.82 3.30
C THR A 294 -1.57 -6.11 3.09
N GLY A 295 -1.33 -5.52 1.91
CA GLY A 295 -0.16 -4.71 1.61
C GLY A 295 -0.15 -3.34 2.29
N SER A 296 -1.23 -2.98 2.99
CA SER A 296 -1.26 -1.81 3.87
C SER A 296 -1.76 -2.19 5.25
N ALA A 297 -1.05 -1.73 6.28
CA ALA A 297 -1.53 -1.80 7.65
C ALA A 297 -2.72 -0.86 7.90
N SER A 298 -2.85 0.22 7.13
CA SER A 298 -3.69 1.37 7.47
C SER A 298 -5.10 1.33 6.88
N ILE A 299 -5.98 2.16 7.44
CA ILE A 299 -7.26 2.52 6.83
C ILE A 299 -7.02 3.76 5.97
N GLY A 300 -7.13 3.59 4.67
CA GLY A 300 -6.89 4.66 3.71
C GLY A 300 -8.19 5.35 3.30
N VAL A 301 -8.21 6.68 3.35
CA VAL A 301 -9.34 7.50 2.91
C VAL A 301 -8.84 8.74 2.18
N SER A 302 -9.70 9.48 1.46
CA SER A 302 -9.29 10.79 0.91
C SER A 302 -8.95 11.79 2.03
N LYS A 303 -8.15 12.82 1.71
CA LYS A 303 -7.86 13.88 2.67
C LYS A 303 -9.12 14.58 3.17
N GLU A 304 -10.12 14.79 2.32
CA GLU A 304 -11.41 15.40 2.71
C GLU A 304 -12.12 14.53 3.75
N THR A 305 -12.17 13.22 3.52
CA THR A 305 -12.77 12.27 4.47
C THR A 305 -12.01 12.25 5.79
N LEU A 306 -10.67 12.26 5.75
CA LEU A 306 -9.86 12.27 6.95
C LEU A 306 -10.04 13.55 7.76
N ILE A 307 -10.10 14.71 7.08
CA ILE A 307 -10.38 16.00 7.71
C ILE A 307 -11.79 16.00 8.31
N ALA A 308 -12.79 15.45 7.62
CA ALA A 308 -14.15 15.33 8.12
C ALA A 308 -14.20 14.49 9.40
N LEU A 309 -13.52 13.34 9.42
CA LEU A 309 -13.41 12.48 10.60
C LEU A 309 -12.72 13.20 11.77
N ILE A 310 -11.56 13.83 11.54
CA ILE A 310 -10.82 14.56 12.58
C ILE A 310 -11.68 15.71 13.12
N SER A 311 -12.36 16.45 12.25
CA SER A 311 -13.24 17.56 12.64
C SER A 311 -14.41 17.06 13.49
N HIS A 312 -15.05 15.97 13.06
CA HIS A 312 -16.16 15.34 13.80
C HIS A 312 -15.73 14.85 15.19
N VAL A 313 -14.54 14.22 15.29
CA VAL A 313 -13.98 13.80 16.58
C VAL A 313 -13.69 15.01 17.47
N ARG A 314 -13.11 16.08 16.93
CA ARG A 314 -12.83 17.31 17.69
C ARG A 314 -14.11 18.02 18.15
N GLU A 315 -15.15 18.05 17.34
CA GLU A 315 -16.42 18.71 17.66
C GLU A 315 -17.17 18.00 18.79
N HIS A 316 -17.22 16.66 18.77
CA HIS A 316 -18.07 15.90 19.67
C HIS A 316 -17.34 15.20 20.81
N PHE A 317 -16.02 15.00 20.69
CA PHE A 317 -15.20 14.25 21.66
C PHE A 317 -14.08 15.12 22.27
N CYS A 318 -14.29 16.44 22.28
CA CYS A 318 -13.35 17.43 22.84
C CYS A 318 -13.08 17.25 24.34
N HIS A 319 -13.96 16.55 25.06
CA HIS A 319 -13.81 16.21 26.47
C HIS A 319 -12.68 15.21 26.74
N ILE A 320 -12.25 14.47 25.72
CA ILE A 320 -11.15 13.51 25.82
C ILE A 320 -9.82 14.27 25.82
N ASP A 321 -8.98 13.98 26.81
CA ASP A 321 -7.69 14.65 26.95
C ASP A 321 -6.82 14.47 25.70
N GLY A 322 -6.28 15.59 25.21
CA GLY A 322 -5.46 15.68 24.02
C GLY A 322 -6.19 15.68 22.67
N ILE A 323 -7.52 15.48 22.57
CA ILE A 323 -8.22 15.55 21.27
C ILE A 323 -8.26 16.97 20.71
N CYS A 324 -8.60 17.95 21.56
CA CYS A 324 -8.75 19.34 21.16
C CYS A 324 -7.50 20.21 21.39
N SER A 325 -6.39 19.63 21.83
CA SER A 325 -5.16 20.40 22.03
C SER A 325 -4.57 20.84 20.69
N MET A 326 -3.74 21.89 20.70
CA MET A 326 -2.96 22.30 19.51
C MET A 326 -2.07 21.17 18.98
N THR A 327 -1.66 20.25 19.86
CA THR A 327 -0.81 19.09 19.57
C THR A 327 -1.61 17.79 19.64
N SER A 328 -2.82 17.80 19.06
CA SER A 328 -3.71 16.64 19.10
C SER A 328 -3.02 15.35 18.64
N TRP A 329 -3.16 14.29 19.43
CA TRP A 329 -2.58 12.98 19.11
C TRP A 329 -3.42 12.25 18.04
N PHE A 330 -4.68 12.63 17.82
CA PHE A 330 -5.55 12.04 16.80
C PHE A 330 -5.36 12.70 15.44
N ARG A 331 -4.17 12.48 14.87
CA ARG A 331 -3.77 13.01 13.56
C ARG A 331 -3.18 11.89 12.68
N PRO A 332 -3.16 12.06 11.35
CA PRO A 332 -2.77 10.99 10.43
C PRO A 332 -1.36 10.47 10.72
N GLN A 333 -1.18 9.15 10.70
CA GLN A 333 0.12 8.48 10.90
C GLN A 333 0.87 8.86 12.19
N SER A 334 0.18 9.41 13.20
CA SER A 334 0.83 9.83 14.44
C SER A 334 0.84 8.71 15.45
N CYS A 335 2.03 8.43 15.98
CA CYS A 335 2.25 7.56 17.12
C CYS A 335 2.56 8.42 18.35
N SER A 336 1.73 8.35 19.39
CA SER A 336 1.85 9.22 20.56
C SER A 336 1.47 8.47 21.82
N TYR A 337 1.86 9.01 22.98
CA TYR A 337 1.34 8.51 24.24
C TYR A 337 -0.17 8.83 24.30
N ILE A 338 -0.98 7.78 24.40
CA ILE A 338 -2.43 7.88 24.54
C ILE A 338 -2.78 7.11 25.81
N PRO A 339 -3.22 7.77 26.90
CA PRO A 339 -3.62 7.10 28.12
C PRO A 339 -4.76 6.09 27.88
N ASP A 340 -4.79 5.01 28.67
CA ASP A 340 -5.87 4.01 28.57
C ASP A 340 -7.25 4.62 28.88
N GLU A 341 -7.30 5.65 29.70
CA GLU A 341 -8.54 6.40 29.96
C GLU A 341 -9.02 7.14 28.71
N SER A 342 -8.14 7.87 28.03
CA SER A 342 -8.47 8.53 26.76
C SER A 342 -8.89 7.52 25.69
N LEU A 343 -8.22 6.36 25.63
CA LEU A 343 -8.58 5.27 24.72
C LEU A 343 -10.01 4.77 24.95
N ARG A 344 -10.40 4.50 26.21
CA ARG A 344 -11.75 4.00 26.55
C ARG A 344 -12.87 4.98 26.20
N GLN A 345 -12.59 6.28 26.19
CA GLN A 345 -13.57 7.31 25.86
C GLN A 345 -13.72 7.55 24.35
N MET A 346 -12.77 7.07 23.54
CA MET A 346 -12.82 7.24 22.10
C MET A 346 -14.01 6.48 21.49
N PRO A 347 -14.60 6.99 20.39
CA PRO A 347 -15.80 6.42 19.82
C PRO A 347 -15.56 5.14 19.03
N ASN A 348 -16.56 4.27 18.95
CA ASN A 348 -16.61 3.26 17.91
C ASN A 348 -16.85 3.94 16.55
N ILE A 349 -16.18 3.48 15.50
CA ILE A 349 -16.40 3.94 14.13
C ILE A 349 -17.02 2.80 13.34
N THR A 350 -18.25 3.00 12.85
CA THR A 350 -18.97 2.01 12.03
C THR A 350 -19.09 2.50 10.60
N MET A 351 -18.58 1.70 9.67
CA MET A 351 -18.58 1.93 8.24
C MET A 351 -19.53 0.92 7.59
N GLY A 352 -20.56 1.41 6.89
CA GLY A 352 -21.46 0.53 6.14
C GLY A 352 -20.81 0.06 4.84
N LEU A 353 -20.87 -1.23 4.56
CA LEU A 353 -20.51 -1.80 3.25
C LEU A 353 -21.76 -2.11 2.42
N SER A 354 -22.82 -2.55 3.09
CA SER A 354 -24.17 -2.68 2.51
C SER A 354 -25.23 -2.35 3.57
N ARG A 355 -26.51 -2.60 3.25
CA ARG A 355 -27.59 -2.51 4.25
C ARG A 355 -27.47 -3.56 5.36
N GLU A 356 -26.80 -4.67 5.08
CA GLU A 356 -26.73 -5.83 5.98
C GLU A 356 -25.33 -6.04 6.56
N VAL A 357 -24.30 -5.47 5.93
CA VAL A 357 -22.90 -5.63 6.35
C VAL A 357 -22.31 -4.29 6.72
N SER A 358 -21.85 -4.19 7.96
CA SER A 358 -21.12 -3.04 8.49
C SER A 358 -19.85 -3.49 9.20
N ILE A 359 -18.79 -2.70 9.07
CA ILE A 359 -17.54 -2.87 9.79
C ILE A 359 -17.53 -1.88 10.95
N THR A 360 -17.59 -2.38 12.18
CA THR A 360 -17.41 -1.57 13.39
C THR A 360 -16.01 -1.75 13.93
N LEU A 361 -15.31 -0.63 14.13
CA LEU A 361 -13.99 -0.55 14.75
C LEU A 361 -14.13 0.05 16.15
N GLN A 362 -13.56 -0.63 17.14
CA GLN A 362 -13.38 -0.12 18.51
C GLN A 362 -12.12 0.77 18.58
N PRO A 363 -11.97 1.59 19.63
CA PRO A 363 -10.77 2.41 19.82
C PRO A 363 -9.45 1.64 19.67
N GLU A 364 -9.37 0.43 20.19
CA GLU A 364 -8.21 -0.45 20.10
C GLU A 364 -7.89 -0.89 18.66
N ASP A 365 -8.90 -0.89 17.79
CA ASP A 365 -8.78 -1.26 16.39
C ASP A 365 -8.23 -0.14 15.53
N TYR A 366 -8.35 1.13 15.90
CA TYR A 366 -7.81 2.25 15.11
C TYR A 366 -6.78 3.11 15.85
N LEU A 367 -6.55 2.84 17.15
CA LEU A 367 -5.45 3.36 17.96
C LEU A 367 -4.54 2.20 18.38
N ILE A 368 -3.73 1.75 17.42
CA ILE A 368 -3.00 0.50 17.52
C ILE A 368 -1.84 0.65 18.49
N GLN A 369 -1.67 -0.32 19.39
CA GLN A 369 -0.51 -0.38 20.28
C GLN A 369 0.79 -0.51 19.47
N TYR A 370 1.73 0.41 19.72
CA TYR A 370 3.03 0.45 19.08
C TYR A 370 4.11 -0.07 20.02
N ARG A 371 4.47 0.71 21.05
CA ARG A 371 5.49 0.32 22.03
C ARG A 371 5.33 1.07 23.35
N VAL A 372 5.95 0.56 24.40
CA VAL A 372 6.04 1.24 25.69
C VAL A 372 7.33 2.07 25.73
N ILE A 373 7.23 3.38 25.95
CA ILE A 373 8.37 4.30 26.09
C ILE A 373 8.30 4.93 27.48
N LYS A 374 9.35 4.80 28.30
CA LYS A 374 9.38 5.34 29.67
C LYS A 374 8.14 4.96 30.50
N GLY A 375 7.70 3.70 30.39
CA GLY A 375 6.51 3.18 31.08
C GLY A 375 5.15 3.61 30.52
N LYS A 376 5.14 4.35 29.40
CA LYS A 376 3.91 4.87 28.76
C LYS A 376 3.62 4.13 27.46
N MET A 377 2.39 3.65 27.29
CA MET A 377 1.97 2.98 26.05
C MET A 377 1.76 3.99 24.92
N HIS A 378 2.58 3.91 23.88
CA HIS A 378 2.39 4.67 22.65
C HIS A 378 1.48 3.91 21.69
N ARG A 379 0.55 4.63 21.08
CA ARG A 379 -0.42 4.11 20.13
C ARG A 379 -0.40 4.94 18.86
N CYS A 380 -0.61 4.31 17.71
CA CYS A 380 -0.64 4.95 16.41
C CYS A 380 -2.05 5.01 15.85
N VAL A 381 -2.40 6.15 15.26
CA VAL A 381 -3.65 6.32 14.51
C VAL A 381 -3.56 5.54 13.19
N ALA A 382 -4.50 4.62 12.96
CA ALA A 382 -4.49 3.74 11.78
C ALA A 382 -4.99 4.41 10.49
N PHE A 383 -5.54 5.62 10.56
CA PHE A 383 -6.05 6.35 9.40
C PHE A 383 -4.96 7.11 8.66
N ILE A 384 -4.97 7.00 7.33
CA ILE A 384 -4.08 7.72 6.41
C ILE A 384 -4.86 8.39 5.28
N ALA A 385 -4.32 9.51 4.79
CA ALA A 385 -4.84 10.15 3.59
C ALA A 385 -4.22 9.49 2.34
N THR A 386 -5.06 9.16 1.37
CA THR A 386 -4.67 8.55 0.09
C THR A 386 -5.56 9.10 -1.03
N GLU A 387 -4.98 10.00 -1.82
CA GLU A 387 -5.68 10.69 -2.90
C GLU A 387 -5.92 9.80 -4.13
N GLY A 388 -5.02 8.84 -4.38
CA GLY A 388 -5.07 7.98 -5.56
C GLY A 388 -6.25 7.01 -5.60
N LEU A 389 -6.88 6.72 -4.45
CA LEU A 389 -8.01 5.80 -4.35
C LEU A 389 -9.35 6.45 -4.68
N ALA A 390 -9.55 7.70 -4.26
CA ALA A 390 -10.80 8.42 -4.51
C ALA A 390 -10.99 8.70 -6.00
N GLN A 391 -9.91 9.05 -6.71
CA GLN A 391 -9.92 9.28 -8.16
C GLN A 391 -10.31 8.03 -8.96
N LYS A 392 -10.20 6.83 -8.37
CA LYS A 392 -10.54 5.53 -8.97
C LYS A 392 -11.89 4.99 -8.50
N GLY A 393 -12.73 5.82 -7.86
CA GLY A 393 -14.08 5.43 -7.44
C GLY A 393 -14.16 4.48 -6.25
N VAL A 394 -13.04 4.27 -5.54
CA VAL A 394 -13.01 3.46 -4.31
C VAL A 394 -13.19 4.37 -3.10
N GLY A 395 -12.22 5.23 -2.82
CA GLY A 395 -12.31 6.19 -1.69
C GLY A 395 -12.07 5.59 -0.30
N LEU A 396 -12.14 4.26 -0.12
CA LEU A 396 -11.81 3.55 1.13
C LEU A 396 -10.88 2.35 0.90
N LEU A 397 -9.78 2.28 1.66
CA LEU A 397 -8.90 1.11 1.76
C LEU A 397 -9.07 0.47 3.14
N LEU A 398 -9.52 -0.78 3.17
CA LEU A 398 -9.56 -1.61 4.36
C LEU A 398 -8.26 -2.42 4.42
N GLY A 399 -7.28 -1.85 5.13
CA GLY A 399 -6.01 -2.52 5.38
C GLY A 399 -6.10 -3.65 6.39
N ALA A 400 -4.95 -4.26 6.66
CA ALA A 400 -4.77 -5.33 7.64
C ALA A 400 -5.31 -4.97 9.04
N THR A 401 -5.31 -3.70 9.42
CA THR A 401 -5.91 -3.24 10.69
C THR A 401 -7.37 -3.64 10.84
N VAL A 402 -8.16 -3.53 9.76
CA VAL A 402 -9.57 -3.93 9.76
C VAL A 402 -9.69 -5.45 9.79
N MET A 403 -8.87 -6.15 9.00
CA MET A 403 -8.91 -7.62 8.88
C MET A 403 -8.52 -8.34 10.18
N ARG A 404 -7.95 -7.65 11.17
CA ARG A 404 -7.65 -8.23 12.48
C ARG A 404 -8.88 -8.57 13.31
N ARG A 405 -10.00 -7.91 13.04
CA ARG A 405 -11.25 -8.09 13.78
C ARG A 405 -12.17 -9.12 13.13
N TYR A 406 -11.94 -9.45 11.86
CA TYR A 406 -12.84 -10.27 11.06
C TYR A 406 -12.09 -11.42 10.42
N ALA A 407 -12.68 -12.61 10.45
CA ALA A 407 -12.34 -13.63 9.47
C ALA A 407 -12.98 -13.20 8.15
N VAL A 408 -12.19 -13.25 7.08
CA VAL A 408 -12.60 -12.76 5.76
C VAL A 408 -12.45 -13.88 4.73
N VAL A 409 -13.55 -14.25 4.09
CA VAL A 409 -13.57 -15.21 2.97
C VAL A 409 -13.48 -14.43 1.67
N PHE A 410 -12.57 -14.83 0.81
CA PHE A 410 -12.41 -14.32 -0.55
C PHE A 410 -12.80 -15.42 -1.53
N ASP A 411 -14.06 -15.41 -1.96
CA ASP A 411 -14.61 -16.37 -2.91
C ASP A 411 -14.44 -15.82 -4.32
N ARG A 412 -13.28 -16.13 -4.91
CA ARG A 412 -12.92 -15.70 -6.27
C ARG A 412 -13.82 -16.36 -7.31
N GLY A 413 -14.25 -17.60 -7.07
CA GLY A 413 -15.15 -18.35 -7.95
C GLY A 413 -16.53 -17.71 -8.10
N GLN A 414 -17.10 -17.20 -7.00
CA GLN A 414 -18.38 -16.50 -7.00
C GLN A 414 -18.27 -14.96 -6.97
N LYS A 415 -17.05 -14.42 -7.03
CA LYS A 415 -16.77 -12.97 -7.03
C LYS A 415 -17.43 -12.24 -5.86
N ARG A 416 -17.20 -12.74 -4.64
CA ARG A 416 -17.77 -12.19 -3.42
C ARG A 416 -16.81 -12.29 -2.24
N VAL A 417 -17.01 -11.44 -1.24
CA VAL A 417 -16.23 -11.41 0.00
C VAL A 417 -17.16 -11.62 1.18
N GLY A 418 -16.83 -12.56 2.06
CA GLY A 418 -17.57 -12.87 3.28
C GLY A 418 -16.88 -12.30 4.52
N PHE A 419 -17.64 -11.69 5.43
CA PHE A 419 -17.13 -11.18 6.71
C PHE A 419 -17.85 -11.86 7.88
N ALA A 420 -17.08 -12.23 8.90
CA ALA A 420 -17.60 -12.62 10.20
C ALA A 420 -16.61 -12.20 11.29
N PRO A 421 -17.06 -11.96 12.54
CA PRO A 421 -16.14 -11.70 13.65
C PRO A 421 -15.11 -12.83 13.77
N ALA A 422 -13.83 -12.48 13.85
CA ALA A 422 -12.74 -13.43 13.96
C ALA A 422 -12.85 -14.24 15.27
N ASN A 423 -12.47 -15.51 15.19
CA ASN A 423 -12.23 -16.32 16.37
C ASN A 423 -10.75 -16.23 16.79
N ASP A 424 -10.44 -15.25 17.64
CA ASP A 424 -9.08 -14.96 18.10
C ASP A 424 -8.35 -16.15 18.77
N GLU A 425 -9.07 -17.20 19.18
CA GLU A 425 -8.48 -18.40 19.79
C GLU A 425 -7.78 -19.30 18.77
N VAL A 426 -8.22 -19.24 17.51
CA VAL A 426 -7.78 -20.13 16.42
C VAL A 426 -7.21 -19.36 15.22
N CYS A 427 -7.28 -18.03 15.24
CA CYS A 427 -6.75 -17.11 14.25
C CYS A 427 -5.21 -17.08 14.26
N GLY A 428 -4.59 -18.22 13.93
CA GLY A 428 -3.14 -18.43 13.94
C GLY A 428 -2.52 -18.46 15.33
N PRO A 429 -1.23 -18.83 15.42
CA PRO A 429 -0.52 -18.74 16.69
C PRO A 429 -0.55 -17.28 17.16
N LYS A 430 -1.00 -17.05 18.40
CA LYS A 430 -0.86 -15.76 19.12
C LYS A 430 0.63 -15.45 19.44
N THR A 431 1.56 -15.91 18.61
CA THR A 431 3.01 -15.89 18.87
C THR A 431 3.63 -14.52 18.81
N GLY A 432 2.88 -13.46 18.48
CA GLY A 432 3.18 -12.17 19.08
C GLY A 432 2.46 -12.02 20.39
N SER A 433 2.90 -12.79 21.39
CA SER A 433 2.96 -12.23 22.72
C SER A 433 3.72 -10.90 22.61
N ASP A 434 3.44 -9.93 23.48
CA ASP A 434 4.27 -8.74 23.71
C ASP A 434 5.72 -9.07 24.15
N SER A 435 6.27 -10.22 23.72
CA SER A 435 7.61 -10.74 23.98
C SER A 435 8.19 -11.64 22.85
N GLY A 436 7.77 -11.54 21.58
CA GLY A 436 8.24 -12.50 20.57
C GLY A 436 8.23 -12.10 19.08
N LEU A 437 9.10 -11.17 18.66
CA LEU A 437 9.95 -11.49 17.50
C LEU A 437 10.96 -12.56 17.97
N PRO A 438 11.47 -13.47 17.13
CA PRO A 438 12.51 -14.38 17.57
C PRO A 438 13.65 -13.57 18.19
N ALA A 439 13.87 -13.75 19.49
CA ALA A 439 15.06 -13.26 20.14
C ALA A 439 16.25 -13.94 19.46
N TYR A 440 17.14 -13.15 18.87
CA TYR A 440 18.50 -13.60 18.62
C TYR A 440 19.12 -13.91 19.99
N LYS A 441 19.05 -15.18 20.41
CA LYS A 441 19.70 -15.65 21.64
C LYS A 441 21.10 -16.13 21.30
N THR A 442 22.06 -15.50 21.94
CA THR A 442 23.43 -15.96 22.12
C THR A 442 23.43 -17.35 22.77
N GLY A 443 24.38 -18.19 22.33
CA GLY A 443 24.37 -19.63 22.56
C GLY A 443 24.29 -20.10 24.01
N GLY A 444 23.72 -21.30 24.16
CA GLY A 444 23.67 -22.07 25.40
C GLY A 444 22.71 -23.25 25.24
N ASN A 445 23.28 -24.44 25.07
CA ASN A 445 22.66 -25.73 24.79
C ASN A 445 21.31 -26.01 25.47
N GLU A 446 20.27 -26.19 24.67
CA GLU A 446 19.28 -27.26 24.79
C GLU A 446 18.68 -27.52 23.40
N SER A 447 18.52 -28.79 23.05
CA SER A 447 18.14 -29.34 21.75
C SER A 447 16.94 -30.27 22.03
N ILE A 448 15.79 -30.30 21.34
CA ILE A 448 15.50 -30.61 19.91
C ILE A 448 13.97 -30.54 19.71
N LEU A 449 13.48 -29.85 18.66
CA LEU A 449 12.86 -30.35 17.40
C LEU A 449 11.47 -31.00 17.49
N THR A 450 10.66 -30.64 16.47
CA THR A 450 9.35 -31.18 16.12
C THR A 450 9.33 -32.71 16.03
N ALA A 451 8.14 -33.28 16.16
CA ALA A 451 7.87 -34.72 16.13
C ALA A 451 8.69 -35.47 15.05
N ASP A 452 9.58 -36.33 15.56
CA ASP A 452 10.26 -37.48 14.94
C ASP A 452 11.62 -37.29 14.20
N SER A 453 12.64 -37.98 14.75
CA SER A 453 14.13 -37.97 14.65
C SER A 453 14.82 -38.50 13.36
N PRO A 454 16.16 -38.82 13.28
CA PRO A 454 17.43 -38.16 13.70
C PRO A 454 18.57 -38.07 12.62
N GLY A 455 19.42 -37.02 12.71
CA GLY A 455 20.91 -37.05 12.74
C GLY A 455 21.81 -37.30 11.50
N VAL A 456 22.68 -36.33 11.15
CA VAL A 456 24.17 -36.40 10.98
C VAL A 456 24.74 -34.99 10.69
N GLN A 457 25.93 -34.69 11.26
CA GLN A 457 26.61 -33.38 11.30
C GLN A 457 27.59 -33.12 10.14
N GLY A 458 27.80 -31.85 9.79
CA GLY A 458 28.96 -31.31 9.06
C GLY A 458 28.98 -29.78 9.06
N ALA A 459 30.07 -29.16 9.55
CA ALA A 459 30.20 -27.73 9.84
C ALA A 459 30.66 -26.85 8.65
N VAL A 460 30.27 -25.56 8.63
CA VAL A 460 30.74 -24.50 7.71
C VAL A 460 30.89 -23.16 8.49
N PRO A 461 31.87 -22.27 8.17
CA PRO A 461 32.44 -21.31 9.14
C PRO A 461 31.86 -19.87 9.10
N VAL A 462 32.11 -19.15 10.21
CA VAL A 462 31.62 -17.82 10.63
C VAL A 462 32.44 -16.64 10.05
N ARG A 463 31.82 -15.47 9.79
CA ARG A 463 32.50 -14.19 9.48
C ARG A 463 31.89 -12.98 10.25
N ASN A 464 32.74 -11.96 10.48
CA ASN A 464 32.71 -10.89 11.51
C ASN A 464 31.56 -9.85 11.51
N ASP A 465 31.01 -9.60 12.71
CA ASP A 465 29.82 -8.78 13.05
C ASP A 465 30.08 -7.31 13.52
N THR A 466 31.22 -6.70 13.22
CA THR A 466 31.62 -5.42 13.88
C THR A 466 31.11 -4.12 13.23
N GLU A 467 30.56 -4.14 12.01
CA GLU A 467 30.04 -2.92 11.35
C GLU A 467 28.56 -2.64 11.66
N VAL A 468 27.71 -3.67 11.67
CA VAL A 468 26.25 -3.52 11.89
C VAL A 468 25.95 -2.96 13.28
N GLY A 469 26.70 -3.38 14.31
CA GLY A 469 26.54 -2.86 15.66
C GLY A 469 26.87 -1.37 15.80
N LYS A 470 27.76 -0.83 14.95
CA LYS A 470 28.16 0.59 15.02
C LYS A 470 27.06 1.52 14.50
N HIS A 471 26.37 1.14 13.43
CA HIS A 471 25.28 1.94 12.84
C HIS A 471 24.06 2.01 13.78
N LEU A 472 23.70 0.91 14.45
CA LEU A 472 22.61 0.89 15.43
C LEU A 472 22.90 1.77 16.64
N LEU A 473 24.11 1.68 17.21
CA LEU A 473 24.53 2.51 18.34
C LEU A 473 24.59 4.00 18.00
N GLN A 474 24.94 4.33 16.75
CA GLN A 474 24.95 5.71 16.27
C GLN A 474 23.52 6.27 16.14
N ALA A 475 22.61 5.48 15.58
CA ALA A 475 21.21 5.89 15.42
C ALA A 475 20.48 6.09 16.76
N GLU A 476 20.78 5.26 17.76
CA GLU A 476 20.28 5.44 19.12
C GLU A 476 20.84 6.72 19.79
N ARG A 477 22.13 7.02 19.56
CA ARG A 477 22.78 8.22 20.11
C ARG A 477 22.20 9.51 19.53
N CYS A 478 21.96 9.56 18.22
CA CYS A 478 21.34 10.74 17.61
C CYS A 478 19.90 10.94 18.13
N ARG A 479 19.08 9.88 18.14
CA ARG A 479 17.65 9.96 18.48
C ARG A 479 17.37 10.20 19.97
N ALA A 480 18.39 10.14 20.82
CA ALA A 480 18.29 10.50 22.23
C ALA A 480 18.20 12.02 22.47
N GLU A 481 18.60 12.83 21.48
CA GLU A 481 18.65 14.29 21.60
C GLU A 481 17.34 14.94 21.10
N GLU A 482 16.67 15.67 21.99
CA GLU A 482 15.38 16.34 21.70
C GLU A 482 15.55 17.83 21.31
N THR A 483 16.78 18.35 21.36
CA THR A 483 17.08 19.77 21.07
C THR A 483 18.10 19.91 19.97
N CYS A 484 18.01 20.98 19.18
CA CYS A 484 18.98 21.24 18.11
C CYS A 484 20.41 21.37 18.63
N SER A 485 20.61 21.97 19.82
CA SER A 485 21.93 22.09 20.45
C SER A 485 22.48 20.75 20.92
N GLY A 486 21.62 19.89 21.49
CA GLY A 486 22.00 18.53 21.87
C GLY A 486 22.40 17.69 20.66
N CYS A 487 21.59 17.73 19.61
CA CYS A 487 21.85 17.01 18.37
C CYS A 487 23.14 17.47 17.66
N ALA A 488 23.39 18.78 17.60
CA ALA A 488 24.59 19.35 17.00
C ALA A 488 25.88 19.06 17.78
N SER A 489 25.77 18.61 19.04
CA SER A 489 26.91 18.20 19.86
C SER A 489 27.34 16.75 19.62
N GLN A 490 26.51 15.94 18.95
CA GLN A 490 26.80 14.55 18.60
C GLN A 490 27.44 14.45 17.20
N SER A 491 28.53 13.69 17.08
CA SER A 491 29.19 13.43 15.79
C SER A 491 28.27 12.62 14.87
N ASP A 492 28.21 13.00 13.59
CA ASP A 492 27.46 12.30 12.53
C ASP A 492 25.93 12.20 12.76
N CYS A 493 25.37 13.21 13.44
CA CYS A 493 23.94 13.42 13.63
C CYS A 493 23.46 14.74 12.98
N SER A 494 22.17 14.82 12.65
CA SER A 494 21.53 15.96 12.01
C SER A 494 20.15 16.21 12.60
N PHE A 495 19.80 17.48 12.84
CA PHE A 495 18.53 17.88 13.46
C PHE A 495 17.55 18.41 12.40
N GLY A 496 16.35 17.82 12.34
CA GLY A 496 15.27 18.29 11.49
C GLY A 496 14.40 19.33 12.21
N TYR A 497 14.44 20.60 11.79
CA TYR A 497 13.63 21.67 12.42
C TYR A 497 12.11 21.52 12.22
N GLN A 498 11.68 20.86 11.14
CA GLN A 498 10.26 20.59 10.88
C GLN A 498 9.74 19.40 11.69
N THR A 499 10.59 18.39 11.88
CA THR A 499 10.23 17.13 12.56
C THR A 499 10.55 17.17 14.06
N GLY A 500 11.46 18.06 14.49
CA GLY A 500 12.01 18.10 15.85
C GLY A 500 12.92 16.91 16.19
N LEU A 501 13.34 16.13 15.18
CA LEU A 501 14.06 14.86 15.38
C LEU A 501 15.54 15.00 15.05
N CYS A 502 16.37 14.36 15.86
CA CYS A 502 17.79 14.17 15.60
C CYS A 502 18.05 12.76 15.02
N VAL A 503 18.66 12.67 13.84
CA VAL A 503 18.90 11.43 13.10
C VAL A 503 20.34 11.33 12.60
N PRO A 504 20.86 10.13 12.31
CA PRO A 504 22.14 9.95 11.63
C PRO A 504 22.23 10.73 10.30
N LEU A 505 23.44 11.19 9.96
CA LEU A 505 23.68 12.07 8.81
C LEU A 505 23.39 11.38 7.45
N ASP A 506 23.56 10.07 7.37
CA ASP A 506 23.23 9.21 6.23
C ASP A 506 21.72 9.05 6.03
N GLU A 507 20.93 9.08 7.11
CA GLU A 507 19.47 9.11 7.06
C GLU A 507 18.92 10.49 6.64
N ALA A 508 19.66 11.57 6.90
CA ALA A 508 19.23 12.95 6.65
C ALA A 508 19.07 13.32 5.16
N GLY A 509 19.61 12.52 4.23
CA GLY A 509 19.50 12.75 2.78
C GLY A 509 18.09 12.58 2.20
N SER A 510 17.12 12.12 3.01
CA SER A 510 15.75 11.75 2.60
C SER A 510 14.65 12.66 3.15
N ILE A 511 15.01 13.75 3.85
CA ILE A 511 14.06 14.67 4.49
C ILE A 511 14.12 16.04 3.75
N PRO A 512 13.01 16.78 3.59
CA PRO A 512 13.02 18.09 2.95
C PRO A 512 13.57 19.20 3.86
N TYR A 513 14.46 20.01 3.27
CA TYR A 513 15.01 21.33 3.66
C TYR A 513 14.42 22.08 4.88
N PRO A 514 15.23 22.80 5.72
CA PRO A 514 16.70 22.97 5.74
C PRO A 514 17.46 22.15 6.82
N TYR A 515 18.76 21.87 6.60
CA TYR A 515 19.69 21.14 7.51
C TYR A 515 20.87 22.00 7.99
N CYS A 516 21.37 21.75 9.21
CA CYS A 516 22.54 22.43 9.80
C CYS A 516 23.66 21.43 10.15
N LYS A 517 24.93 21.86 10.04
CA LYS A 517 26.11 21.12 10.49
C LYS A 517 26.98 22.00 11.40
N GLY A 518 27.38 21.45 12.55
CA GLY A 518 28.29 22.10 13.49
C GLY A 518 27.58 22.86 14.63
N SER A 519 28.36 23.19 15.66
CA SER A 519 27.94 23.71 16.98
C SER A 519 27.26 25.08 16.99
N PHE A 520 26.87 25.63 15.84
CA PHE A 520 26.10 26.86 15.71
C PHE A 520 24.81 26.57 14.93
N CYS A 521 23.66 26.97 15.50
CA CYS A 521 22.32 26.88 14.88
C CYS A 521 22.15 27.86 13.70
N ALA A 522 23.07 27.85 12.74
CA ALA A 522 22.98 28.60 11.49
C ALA A 522 22.99 27.61 10.31
N CYS A 523 21.96 27.68 9.46
CA CYS A 523 21.79 26.78 8.31
C CYS A 523 22.87 27.04 7.25
N ILE A 524 23.62 26.02 6.84
CA ILE A 524 24.49 26.05 5.66
C ILE A 524 24.06 24.93 4.73
N ALA A 525 23.63 25.29 3.52
CA ALA A 525 23.22 24.35 2.49
C ALA A 525 24.43 23.51 2.03
N VAL A 526 24.35 22.19 2.19
CA VAL A 526 25.31 21.25 1.59
C VAL A 526 24.53 20.20 0.81
N GLY A 527 24.52 20.35 -0.52
CA GLY A 527 24.06 19.32 -1.46
C GLY A 527 25.25 18.75 -2.23
N PRO A 528 25.19 17.47 -2.66
CA PRO A 528 26.26 16.83 -3.42
C PRO A 528 26.22 17.33 -4.87
N SER A 529 27.40 17.67 -5.42
CA SER A 529 27.66 18.27 -6.75
C SER A 529 27.44 19.79 -6.89
N GLY A 530 28.49 20.56 -6.61
CA GLY A 530 29.09 21.57 -7.51
C GLY A 530 28.29 22.72 -8.16
N TRP A 531 26.98 22.87 -7.99
CA TRP A 531 26.20 23.80 -8.83
C TRP A 531 25.99 25.21 -8.27
N TYR A 532 26.30 25.48 -7.00
CA TYR A 532 26.09 26.83 -6.43
C TYR A 532 27.18 27.85 -6.77
N VAL A 533 28.40 27.41 -7.11
CA VAL A 533 29.39 28.32 -7.71
C VAL A 533 28.94 28.72 -9.10
N GLY A 534 28.30 27.82 -9.87
CA GLY A 534 27.76 28.11 -11.20
C GLY A 534 26.55 29.04 -11.19
N VAL A 535 25.63 28.93 -10.23
CA VAL A 535 24.44 29.80 -10.16
C VAL A 535 24.74 31.16 -9.55
N ALA A 536 25.60 31.27 -8.53
CA ALA A 536 26.04 32.57 -8.01
C ALA A 536 26.92 33.32 -9.02
N ILE A 537 27.86 32.63 -9.68
CA ILE A 537 28.64 33.21 -10.79
C ILE A 537 27.73 33.50 -11.98
N GLY A 538 26.77 32.63 -12.31
CA GLY A 538 25.83 32.80 -13.41
C GLY A 538 24.85 33.96 -13.20
N THR A 539 24.35 34.16 -11.97
CA THR A 539 23.52 35.33 -11.63
C THR A 539 24.34 36.60 -11.50
N LEU A 540 25.58 36.55 -11.01
CA LEU A 540 26.50 37.70 -11.04
C LEU A 540 26.92 38.07 -12.47
N LEU A 541 27.17 37.10 -13.35
CA LEU A 541 27.45 37.34 -14.77
C LEU A 541 26.20 37.83 -15.50
N ALA A 542 25.03 37.26 -15.27
CA ALA A 542 23.78 37.74 -15.87
C ALA A 542 23.45 39.16 -15.40
N THR A 543 23.60 39.46 -14.12
CA THR A 543 23.39 40.84 -13.60
C THR A 543 24.47 41.80 -14.07
N ALA A 544 25.74 41.38 -14.21
CA ALA A 544 26.80 42.20 -14.79
C ALA A 544 26.59 42.44 -16.30
N ILE A 545 26.16 41.44 -17.06
CA ILE A 545 25.84 41.55 -18.49
C ILE A 545 24.62 42.44 -18.69
N VAL A 546 23.55 42.24 -17.93
CA VAL A 546 22.36 43.10 -18.00
C VAL A 546 22.71 44.52 -17.56
N SER A 547 23.52 44.71 -16.51
CA SER A 547 23.96 46.04 -16.08
C SER A 547 24.88 46.71 -17.10
N ALA A 548 25.75 45.95 -17.78
CA ALA A 548 26.59 46.45 -18.86
C ALA A 548 25.76 46.81 -20.10
N ILE A 549 24.77 46.01 -20.47
CA ILE A 549 23.83 46.30 -21.56
C ILE A 549 23.01 47.54 -21.22
N VAL A 550 22.47 47.64 -20.00
CA VAL A 550 21.72 48.83 -19.52
C VAL A 550 22.63 50.05 -19.45
N PHE A 551 23.89 49.91 -19.04
CA PHE A 551 24.86 51.00 -19.02
C PHE A 551 25.23 51.45 -20.44
N VAL A 552 25.44 50.52 -21.37
CA VAL A 552 25.67 50.84 -22.79
C VAL A 552 24.42 51.48 -23.41
N PHE A 553 23.22 50.99 -23.10
CA PHE A 553 21.96 51.59 -23.57
C PHE A 553 21.73 52.98 -22.97
N ARG A 554 22.02 53.18 -21.68
CA ARG A 554 21.93 54.49 -21.02
C ARG A 554 22.99 55.46 -21.52
N LYS A 555 24.22 54.99 -21.78
CA LYS A 555 25.30 55.79 -22.38
C LYS A 555 25.00 56.12 -23.84
N ARG A 556 24.38 55.22 -24.59
CA ARG A 556 23.91 55.46 -25.98
C ARG A 556 22.70 56.40 -25.99
N GLN A 557 21.78 56.30 -25.04
CA GLN A 557 20.71 57.28 -24.85
C GLN A 557 21.24 58.64 -24.40
N GLN A 558 22.23 58.71 -23.51
CA GLN A 558 22.86 59.97 -23.11
C GLN A 558 23.63 60.60 -24.28
N ASN A 559 24.37 59.83 -25.09
CA ASN A 559 25.01 60.35 -26.30
C ASN A 559 23.99 60.82 -27.34
N ASN A 560 22.89 60.08 -27.55
CA ASN A 560 21.82 60.52 -28.45
C ASN A 560 21.09 61.76 -27.92
N ARG A 561 20.96 61.91 -26.60
CA ARG A 561 20.36 63.08 -25.95
C ARG A 561 21.31 64.29 -25.96
N TYR A 562 22.63 64.06 -25.92
CA TYR A 562 23.65 65.10 -26.13
C TYR A 562 23.68 65.57 -27.59
N GLN A 563 23.56 64.68 -28.57
CA GLN A 563 23.44 65.05 -29.99
C GLN A 563 22.11 65.74 -30.31
N MET A 564 21.02 65.36 -29.64
CA MET A 564 19.73 66.05 -29.78
C MET A 564 19.75 67.45 -29.14
N VAL A 565 20.38 67.62 -27.98
CA VAL A 565 20.51 68.94 -27.32
C VAL A 565 21.45 69.87 -28.09
N GLN A 566 22.53 69.37 -28.71
CA GLN A 566 23.36 70.18 -29.61
C GLN A 566 22.64 70.60 -30.90
N SER A 567 21.72 69.78 -31.44
CA SER A 567 20.89 70.19 -32.58
C SER A 567 19.80 71.21 -32.22
N TYR A 568 19.42 71.32 -30.94
CA TYR A 568 18.48 72.34 -30.44
C TYR A 568 19.21 73.67 -30.07
N GLU A 569 20.45 73.62 -29.56
CA GLU A 569 21.26 74.82 -29.30
C GLU A 569 21.79 75.50 -30.58
N GLU A 570 21.93 74.78 -31.71
CA GLU A 570 22.22 75.40 -33.02
C GLU A 570 20.98 76.02 -33.70
N GLN A 571 19.75 75.62 -33.33
CA GLN A 571 18.51 76.20 -33.87
C GLN A 571 18.01 77.44 -33.12
N ASP A 572 18.32 77.57 -31.82
CA ASP A 572 17.96 78.76 -31.01
C ASP A 572 18.90 79.97 -31.24
N LEU A 573 19.97 79.82 -32.03
CA LEU A 573 20.85 80.92 -32.47
C LEU A 573 20.48 81.50 -33.87
N GLU A 574 19.54 80.89 -34.60
CA GLU A 574 19.01 81.42 -35.87
C GLU A 574 17.59 82.01 -35.76
N THR A 575 16.99 82.06 -34.55
CA THR A 575 15.63 82.61 -34.35
C THR A 575 15.57 83.64 -33.23
N PHE A 576 16.47 84.63 -33.30
CA PHE A 576 16.18 86.00 -32.90
C PHE A 576 15.92 86.84 -34.16
#